data_AF-A0A933ZCC4-F1
#
_entry.id   AF-A0A933ZCC4-F1
#
_cell.length_a   1.000
_cell.length_b   1.000
_cell.length_c   1.000
_cell.angle_alpha   90.00
_cell.angle_beta   90.00
_cell.angle_gamma   90.00
#
_symmetry.space_group_name_H-M   'P 1'
#
loop_
_entity.id
_entity.type
_entity.pdbx_description
1 polymer ?
#
loop_
_entity_poly.entity_id
_entity_poly.type
_entity_poly.pdbx_seq_one_letter_code
_entity_poly.pdbx_strand_id
1 'polypeptide(L)'
;MAFAIMCLEEAVLRLAQDVSWWEWLLKRLWSYTSTADLDEWQENAAELIPSVVVASEDYADGGFERLTADEFTNLRELYASNDPLLGQMVDLVFEIGTLEMFGGLENGAPVSLEKLSTLVRLMAEHSLCEPEVSVVASKSFAQCHGWGSPFEWGPLSRILMVQIPFCSTFDR
;
A
#
# COMPACT_ATOMS: atom_id res chain seq x y z
N MET A 1 -5.49 4.06 5.57
CA MET A 1 -4.49 3.14 5.00
C MET A 1 -5.08 2.04 4.12
N ALA A 2 -5.84 1.07 4.64
CA ALA A 2 -6.34 -0.07 3.85
C ALA A 2 -7.06 0.31 2.54
N PHE A 3 -7.93 1.32 2.59
CA PHE A 3 -8.59 1.84 1.38
C PHE A 3 -7.60 2.38 0.33
N ALA A 4 -6.56 3.10 0.75
CA ALA A 4 -5.51 3.61 -0.14
C ALA A 4 -4.73 2.47 -0.81
N ILE A 5 -4.44 1.39 -0.06
CA ILE A 5 -3.79 0.20 -0.62
C ILE A 5 -4.71 -0.48 -1.63
N MET A 6 -6.01 -0.62 -1.33
CA MET A 6 -6.98 -1.15 -2.30
C MET A 6 -7.04 -0.32 -3.58
N CYS A 7 -7.00 1.01 -3.47
CA CYS A 7 -6.93 1.90 -4.63
C CYS A 7 -5.66 1.67 -5.46
N LEU A 8 -4.50 1.48 -4.82
CA LEU A 8 -3.26 1.11 -5.49
C LEU A 8 -3.40 -0.23 -6.22
N GLU A 9 -4.02 -1.23 -5.61
CA GLU A 9 -4.27 -2.52 -6.27
C GLU A 9 -5.16 -2.40 -7.51
N GLU A 10 -6.20 -1.56 -7.47
CA GLU A 10 -7.01 -1.25 -8.67
C GLU A 10 -6.16 -0.62 -9.77
N ALA A 11 -5.27 0.30 -9.42
CA ALA A 11 -4.39 0.94 -10.41
C ALA A 11 -3.41 -0.08 -11.00
N VAL A 12 -2.77 -0.91 -10.16
CA VAL A 12 -1.84 -1.97 -10.58
C VAL A 12 -2.53 -2.94 -11.53
N LEU A 13 -3.73 -3.42 -11.20
CA LEU A 13 -4.49 -4.35 -12.05
C LEU A 13 -4.83 -3.78 -13.44
N ARG A 14 -4.77 -2.46 -13.62
CA ARG A 14 -5.17 -1.77 -14.86
C ARG A 14 -3.97 -1.28 -15.66
N LEU A 15 -2.89 -0.91 -14.98
CA LEU A 15 -1.77 -0.20 -15.57
C LEU A 15 -0.49 -1.05 -15.60
N ALA A 16 -0.34 -2.01 -14.68
CA ALA A 16 0.87 -2.82 -14.63
C ALA A 16 0.88 -3.89 -15.73
N GLN A 17 2.06 -4.11 -16.32
CA GLN A 17 2.26 -5.16 -17.34
C GLN A 17 2.43 -6.55 -16.72
N ASP A 18 3.04 -6.61 -15.54
CA ASP A 18 3.24 -7.80 -14.71
C ASP A 18 2.94 -7.42 -13.26
N VAL A 19 2.33 -8.33 -12.50
CA VAL A 19 1.95 -8.11 -11.09
C VAL A 19 2.91 -8.78 -10.10
N SER A 20 3.86 -9.58 -10.56
CA SER A 20 4.70 -10.42 -9.69
C SER A 20 5.47 -9.62 -8.62
N TRP A 21 6.15 -8.54 -9.02
CA TRP A 21 6.84 -7.65 -8.08
C TRP A 21 5.89 -6.73 -7.31
N TRP A 22 4.73 -6.40 -7.89
CA TRP A 22 3.67 -5.71 -7.17
C TRP A 22 3.12 -6.56 -6.03
N GLU A 23 2.96 -7.87 -6.18
CA GLU A 23 2.55 -8.76 -5.08
C GLU A 23 3.53 -8.68 -3.90
N TRP A 24 4.83 -8.69 -4.18
CA TRP A 24 5.87 -8.59 -3.16
C TRP A 24 5.82 -7.26 -2.40
N LEU A 25 5.60 -6.15 -3.13
CA LEU A 25 5.49 -4.80 -2.56
C LEU A 25 4.19 -4.65 -1.75
N LEU A 26 3.07 -5.05 -2.33
CA LEU A 26 1.75 -4.96 -1.72
C LEU A 26 1.68 -5.78 -0.43
N LYS A 27 2.33 -6.95 -0.34
CA LYS A 27 2.43 -7.71 0.92
C LYS A 27 3.06 -6.89 2.04
N ARG A 28 4.08 -6.08 1.74
CA ARG A 28 4.76 -5.20 2.71
C ARG A 28 3.93 -3.97 3.05
N LEU A 29 3.22 -3.40 2.09
CA LEU A 29 2.30 -2.28 2.37
C LEU A 29 1.12 -2.75 3.23
N TRP A 30 0.55 -3.92 2.93
CA TRP A 30 -0.55 -4.51 3.68
C TRP A 30 -0.19 -4.95 5.09
N SER A 31 1.09 -5.25 5.39
CA SER A 31 1.50 -5.63 6.75
C SER A 31 1.20 -4.52 7.78
N TYR A 32 1.00 -3.28 7.33
CA TYR A 32 0.45 -2.18 8.11
C TYR A 32 -0.80 -2.57 8.90
N THR A 33 -1.74 -3.28 8.28
CA THR A 33 -3.02 -3.57 8.94
C THR A 33 -2.92 -4.69 9.96
N SER A 34 -1.90 -5.55 9.86
CA SER A 34 -1.72 -6.73 10.71
C SER A 34 -0.68 -6.53 11.81
N THR A 35 0.12 -5.46 11.78
CA THR A 35 1.14 -5.18 12.80
C THR A 35 0.55 -4.41 13.99
N ALA A 36 1.13 -4.63 15.17
CA ALA A 36 0.95 -3.76 16.34
C ALA A 36 2.10 -2.74 16.50
N ASP A 37 3.17 -2.90 15.71
CA ASP A 37 4.35 -2.06 15.71
C ASP A 37 4.39 -1.25 14.40
N LEU A 38 3.87 -0.01 14.47
CA LEU A 38 3.84 0.90 13.33
C LEU A 38 5.21 1.55 13.07
N ASP A 39 6.05 1.67 14.10
CA ASP A 39 7.40 2.24 13.98
C ASP A 39 8.27 1.30 13.13
N GLU A 40 8.25 -0.01 13.44
CA GLU A 40 8.94 -1.02 12.62
C GLU A 40 8.37 -1.06 11.20
N TRP A 41 7.05 -0.94 11.03
CA TRP A 41 6.46 -0.87 9.70
C TRP A 41 6.94 0.35 8.92
N GLN A 42 6.98 1.52 9.54
CA GLN A 42 7.45 2.76 8.90
C GLN A 42 8.89 2.59 8.42
N GLU A 43 9.80 2.10 9.28
CA GLU A 43 11.20 1.88 8.92
C GLU A 43 11.33 0.94 7.72
N ASN A 44 10.60 -0.18 7.73
CA ASN A 44 10.60 -1.12 6.62
C ASN A 44 9.98 -0.56 5.34
N ALA A 45 8.92 0.23 5.44
CA ALA A 45 8.19 0.76 4.29
C ALA A 45 8.89 1.98 3.66
N ALA A 46 9.62 2.77 4.44
CA ALA A 46 10.30 3.99 3.98
C ALA A 46 11.31 3.71 2.87
N GLU A 47 11.97 2.56 2.90
CA GLU A 47 12.92 2.17 1.85
C GLU A 47 12.26 1.64 0.58
N LEU A 48 10.95 1.33 0.62
CA LEU A 48 10.24 0.77 -0.54
C LEU A 48 9.73 1.85 -1.49
N ILE A 49 9.64 3.10 -1.05
CA ILE A 49 8.92 4.13 -1.78
C ILE A 49 9.71 4.65 -2.99
N PRO A 50 9.03 4.96 -4.10
CA PRO A 50 9.68 5.45 -5.32
C PRO A 50 10.52 6.70 -5.09
N SER A 51 10.04 7.66 -4.29
CA SER A 51 10.78 8.89 -4.00
C SER A 51 12.13 8.67 -3.30
N VAL A 52 12.33 7.51 -2.67
CA VAL A 52 13.62 7.09 -2.10
C VAL A 52 14.38 6.24 -3.13
N VAL A 53 13.77 5.16 -3.60
CA VAL A 53 14.43 4.15 -4.45
C VAL A 53 14.88 4.72 -5.80
N VAL A 54 14.08 5.59 -6.42
CA VAL A 54 14.38 6.19 -7.72
C VAL A 54 15.36 7.37 -7.58
N ALA A 55 15.35 8.07 -6.44
CA ALA A 55 16.26 9.17 -6.17
C ALA A 55 17.69 8.70 -5.88
N SER A 56 17.86 7.47 -5.37
CA SER A 56 19.17 6.87 -5.14
C SER A 56 19.85 6.44 -6.43
N GLU A 57 21.11 6.87 -6.63
CA GLU A 57 21.91 6.48 -7.81
C GLU A 57 22.27 4.99 -7.78
N ASP A 58 22.60 4.44 -6.61
CA ASP A 58 22.83 3.02 -6.38
C ASP A 58 22.44 2.60 -4.95
N TYR A 59 22.51 1.29 -4.68
CA TYR A 59 22.20 0.70 -3.38
C TYR A 59 23.24 1.04 -2.31
N ALA A 60 24.52 1.14 -2.67
CA ALA A 60 25.61 1.31 -1.72
C ALA A 60 25.64 2.72 -1.11
N ASP A 61 25.27 3.72 -1.90
CA ASP A 61 25.25 5.12 -1.50
C ASP A 61 23.93 5.52 -0.81
N GLY A 62 22.87 4.73 -0.99
CA GLY A 62 21.53 5.04 -0.48
C GLY A 62 21.30 4.75 1.00
N GLY A 63 22.24 4.08 1.69
CA GLY A 63 22.13 3.80 3.13
C GLY A 63 20.95 2.87 3.50
N PHE A 64 20.53 1.99 2.58
CA PHE A 64 19.44 1.05 2.79
C PHE A 64 19.82 -0.01 3.83
N GLU A 65 18.98 -0.18 4.85
CA GLU A 65 19.12 -1.15 5.94
C GLU A 65 18.07 -2.27 5.87
N ARG A 66 16.92 -2.00 5.24
CA ARG A 66 15.76 -2.90 5.18
C ARG A 66 15.60 -3.59 3.82
N LEU A 67 16.15 -3.01 2.76
CA LEU A 67 16.25 -3.62 1.44
C LEU A 67 17.55 -4.39 1.25
N THR A 68 17.47 -5.51 0.53
CA THR A 68 18.64 -6.11 -0.12
C THR A 68 18.96 -5.42 -1.45
N ALA A 69 20.20 -5.58 -1.94
CA ALA A 69 20.60 -5.03 -3.24
C ALA A 69 19.75 -5.56 -4.41
N ASP A 70 19.35 -6.83 -4.36
CA ASP A 70 18.47 -7.43 -5.36
C ASP A 70 17.06 -6.82 -5.28
N GLU A 71 16.48 -6.67 -4.10
CA GLU A 71 15.16 -6.04 -3.94
C GLU A 71 15.17 -4.57 -4.37
N PHE A 72 16.23 -3.82 -4.07
CA PHE A 72 16.42 -2.45 -4.57
C PHE A 72 16.45 -2.39 -6.09
N THR A 73 17.23 -3.27 -6.73
CA THR A 73 17.34 -3.33 -8.20
C THR A 73 15.97 -3.63 -8.83
N ASN A 74 15.25 -4.60 -8.29
CA ASN A 74 13.94 -4.97 -8.79
C ASN A 74 12.88 -3.88 -8.55
N LEU A 75 12.92 -3.17 -7.42
CA LEU A 75 12.02 -2.03 -7.19
C LEU A 75 12.31 -0.87 -8.16
N ARG A 76 13.58 -0.59 -8.46
CA ARG A 76 13.92 0.41 -9.49
C ARG A 76 13.38 0.02 -10.84
N GLU A 77 13.54 -1.23 -11.25
CA GLU A 77 12.99 -1.73 -12.51
C GLU A 77 11.46 -1.69 -12.51
N LEU A 78 10.81 -2.09 -11.41
CA LEU A 78 9.36 -2.02 -11.23
C LEU A 78 8.84 -0.60 -11.48
N TYR A 79 9.45 0.41 -10.86
CA TYR A 79 9.01 1.79 -10.99
C TYR A 79 9.40 2.43 -12.33
N ALA A 80 10.54 2.04 -12.93
CA ALA A 80 10.96 2.57 -14.22
C ALA A 80 10.17 2.01 -15.41
N SER A 81 9.66 0.78 -15.31
CA SER A 81 8.98 0.07 -16.40
C SER A 81 7.45 0.21 -16.40
N ASN A 82 6.88 0.83 -15.36
CA ASN A 82 5.43 0.98 -15.21
C ASN A 82 4.99 2.45 -15.30
N ASP A 83 3.67 2.67 -15.38
CA ASP A 83 3.09 4.01 -15.39
C ASP A 83 3.54 4.81 -14.15
N PRO A 84 4.08 6.04 -14.31
CA PRO A 84 4.52 6.87 -13.19
C PRO A 84 3.44 7.12 -12.12
N LEU A 85 2.16 7.04 -12.49
CA LEU A 85 1.04 7.11 -11.57
C LEU A 85 1.16 6.06 -10.46
N LEU A 86 1.56 4.83 -10.78
CA LEU A 86 1.68 3.77 -9.80
C LEU A 86 2.73 4.11 -8.74
N GLY A 87 3.86 4.70 -9.16
CA GLY A 87 4.86 5.21 -8.23
C GLY A 87 4.31 6.31 -7.33
N GLN A 88 3.64 7.31 -7.92
CA GLN A 88 3.01 8.39 -7.16
C GLN A 88 1.98 7.88 -6.14
N MET A 89 1.22 6.83 -6.48
CA MET A 89 0.27 6.21 -5.58
C MET A 89 0.96 5.47 -4.43
N VAL A 90 2.11 4.83 -4.66
CA VAL A 90 2.90 4.20 -3.57
C VAL A 90 3.40 5.26 -2.58
N ASP A 91 3.94 6.38 -3.06
CA ASP A 91 4.36 7.48 -2.19
C ASP A 91 3.18 7.99 -1.33
N LEU A 92 2.02 8.22 -1.95
CA LEU A 92 0.81 8.66 -1.24
C LEU A 92 0.33 7.63 -0.20
N VAL A 93 0.39 6.33 -0.52
CA VAL A 93 0.05 5.27 0.42
C VAL A 93 0.96 5.33 1.66
N PHE A 94 2.27 5.47 1.46
CA PHE A 94 3.21 5.61 2.57
C PHE A 94 2.97 6.88 3.40
N GLU A 95 2.75 8.03 2.75
CA GLU A 95 2.43 9.28 3.44
C GLU A 95 1.16 9.15 4.30
N ILE A 96 0.09 8.57 3.76
CA ILE A 96 -1.16 8.31 4.50
C ILE A 96 -0.90 7.42 5.73
N GLY A 97 0.02 6.47 5.62
CA GLY A 97 0.37 5.56 6.73
C GLY A 97 1.19 6.21 7.84
N THR A 98 1.90 7.31 7.56
CA THR A 98 2.97 7.85 8.44
C THR A 98 2.73 9.27 8.95
N LEU A 99 1.97 10.11 8.23
CA LEU A 99 1.82 11.54 8.54
C LEU A 99 1.31 11.84 9.95
N GLU A 100 0.49 10.96 10.51
CA GLU A 100 -0.14 11.16 11.82
C GLU A 100 0.34 10.16 12.88
N MET A 101 1.34 9.30 12.57
CA MET A 101 1.87 8.27 13.49
C MET A 101 2.21 8.80 14.89
N PHE A 102 2.82 9.98 14.96
CA PHE A 102 3.26 10.59 16.22
C PHE A 102 2.26 11.59 16.82
N GLY A 103 1.22 11.98 16.06
CA GLY A 103 0.19 12.94 16.48
C GLY A 103 -1.14 12.31 16.90
N GLY A 104 -1.33 11.03 16.59
CA GLY A 104 -2.63 10.34 16.72
C GLY A 104 -3.63 10.82 15.66
N LEU A 105 -4.68 10.03 15.43
CA LEU A 105 -5.74 10.40 14.46
C LEU A 105 -6.85 11.22 15.14
N GLU A 106 -6.47 12.07 16.10
CA GLU A 106 -7.38 12.94 16.83
C GLU A 106 -8.03 13.95 15.85
N ASN A 107 -9.31 14.28 16.08
CA ASN A 107 -10.10 15.13 15.18
C ASN A 107 -10.36 14.57 13.77
N GLY A 108 -10.24 13.25 13.59
CA GLY A 108 -10.66 12.59 12.35
C GLY A 108 -9.63 12.63 11.22
N ALA A 109 -8.35 12.79 11.55
CA ALA A 109 -7.22 12.63 10.61
C ALA A 109 -7.28 13.54 9.36
N PRO A 110 -7.46 14.86 9.51
CA PRO A 110 -7.71 15.76 8.38
C PRO A 110 -6.59 15.74 7.33
N VAL A 111 -5.34 15.56 7.75
CA VAL A 111 -4.19 15.53 6.84
C VAL A 111 -4.16 14.22 6.04
N SER A 112 -4.34 13.08 6.71
CA SER A 112 -4.44 11.78 6.02
C SER A 112 -5.65 11.73 5.07
N LEU A 113 -6.76 12.37 5.43
CA LEU A 113 -7.94 12.48 4.56
C LEU A 113 -7.69 13.37 3.34
N GLU A 114 -6.93 14.45 3.46
CA GLU A 114 -6.53 15.29 2.32
C GLU A 114 -5.64 14.52 1.34
N LYS A 115 -4.68 13.73 1.86
CA LYS A 115 -3.84 12.85 1.04
C LYS A 115 -4.64 11.74 0.38
N LEU A 116 -5.58 11.14 1.10
CA LEU A 116 -6.49 10.16 0.52
C LEU A 116 -7.37 10.79 -0.58
N SER A 117 -7.86 12.01 -0.38
CA SER A 117 -8.62 12.75 -1.38
C SER A 117 -7.78 13.03 -2.63
N THR A 118 -6.48 13.32 -2.45
CA THR A 118 -5.53 13.47 -3.56
C THR A 118 -5.38 12.17 -4.34
N LEU A 119 -5.22 11.04 -3.64
CA LEU A 119 -5.14 9.72 -4.26
C LEU A 119 -6.40 9.38 -5.05
N VAL A 120 -7.59 9.60 -4.47
CA VAL A 120 -8.88 9.39 -5.15
C VAL A 120 -9.04 10.27 -6.38
N ARG A 121 -8.61 11.54 -6.30
CA ARG A 121 -8.62 12.44 -7.46
C ARG A 121 -7.72 11.93 -8.58
N LEU A 122 -6.52 11.43 -8.26
CA LEU A 122 -5.61 10.84 -9.25
C LEU A 122 -6.25 9.63 -9.95
N MET A 123 -6.95 8.77 -9.21
CA MET A 123 -7.72 7.67 -9.82
C MET A 123 -8.75 8.18 -10.81
N ALA A 124 -9.54 9.19 -10.42
CA ALA A 124 -10.57 9.77 -11.28
C ALA A 124 -9.99 10.43 -12.53
N GLU A 125 -8.90 11.18 -12.41
CA GLU A 125 -8.18 11.83 -13.52
C GLU A 125 -7.68 10.79 -14.55
N HIS A 126 -7.33 9.59 -14.09
CA HIS A 126 -6.88 8.47 -14.91
C HIS A 126 -8.00 7.48 -15.28
N SER A 127 -9.27 7.82 -15.02
CA SER A 127 -10.44 6.96 -15.31
C SER A 127 -10.38 5.57 -14.64
N LEU A 128 -9.74 5.48 -13.48
CA LEU A 128 -9.71 4.28 -12.65
C LEU A 128 -10.94 4.22 -11.73
N CYS A 129 -11.44 3.01 -11.48
CA CYS A 129 -12.56 2.80 -10.57
C CYS A 129 -12.06 2.72 -9.12
N GLU A 130 -12.68 3.48 -8.23
CA GLU A 130 -12.46 3.35 -6.79
C GLU A 130 -13.00 2.00 -6.27
N PRO A 131 -12.32 1.39 -5.29
CA PRO A 131 -12.84 0.22 -4.60
C PRO A 131 -14.05 0.58 -3.72
N GLU A 132 -14.85 -0.41 -3.34
CA GLU A 132 -16.03 -0.19 -2.50
C GLU A 132 -15.63 0.18 -1.07
N VAL A 133 -15.80 1.44 -0.66
CA VAL A 133 -15.40 1.93 0.68
C VAL A 133 -16.11 1.22 1.84
N SER A 134 -17.30 0.67 1.61
CA SER A 134 -18.12 0.01 2.64
C SER A 134 -17.41 -1.17 3.30
N VAL A 135 -16.53 -1.86 2.56
CA VAL A 135 -15.81 -3.07 3.01
C VAL A 135 -14.78 -2.76 4.09
N VAL A 136 -14.33 -1.50 4.18
CA VAL A 136 -13.38 -1.01 5.20
C VAL A 136 -14.03 -0.02 6.17
N ALA A 137 -15.18 0.57 5.83
CA ALA A 137 -15.90 1.52 6.69
C ALA A 137 -16.34 0.91 8.04
N SER A 138 -16.52 -0.41 8.10
CA SER A 138 -16.87 -1.15 9.33
C SER A 138 -15.68 -1.38 10.28
N LYS A 139 -14.45 -1.10 9.84
CA LYS A 139 -13.25 -1.24 10.67
C LYS A 139 -13.15 -0.04 11.60
N SER A 140 -13.28 -0.29 12.90
CA SER A 140 -13.30 0.78 13.91
C SER A 140 -11.93 1.42 14.07
N PHE A 141 -11.90 2.74 14.00
CA PHE A 141 -10.77 3.59 14.37
C PHE A 141 -10.87 4.08 15.83
N ALA A 142 -11.93 3.72 16.58
CA ALA A 142 -12.14 4.25 17.94
C ALA A 142 -11.19 3.66 19.00
N GLN A 143 -10.36 2.69 18.63
CA GLN A 143 -9.42 2.00 19.50
C GLN A 143 -7.99 2.49 19.21
N CYS A 144 -7.06 2.30 20.16
CA CYS A 144 -5.65 2.64 20.01
C CYS A 144 -5.41 4.07 19.48
N HIS A 145 -5.97 5.09 20.14
CA HIS A 145 -5.77 6.50 19.75
C HIS A 145 -6.14 6.85 18.29
N GLY A 146 -7.12 6.16 17.72
CA GLY A 146 -7.55 6.40 16.34
C GLY A 146 -7.08 5.34 15.35
N TRP A 147 -6.10 4.50 15.71
CA TRP A 147 -5.49 3.54 14.78
C TRP A 147 -6.33 2.27 14.54
N GLY A 148 -7.29 2.02 15.42
CA GLY A 148 -8.06 0.78 15.41
C GLY A 148 -7.27 -0.42 15.93
N SER A 149 -7.85 -1.61 15.81
CA SER A 149 -7.17 -2.87 16.12
C SER A 149 -6.58 -3.50 14.85
N PRO A 150 -5.44 -4.21 14.94
CA PRO A 150 -4.92 -4.98 13.82
C PRO A 150 -5.93 -5.96 13.24
N PHE A 151 -5.89 -6.17 11.93
CA PHE A 151 -6.74 -7.10 11.20
C PHE A 151 -6.07 -7.68 9.96
N GLU A 152 -6.54 -8.86 9.56
CA GLU A 152 -6.09 -9.57 8.36
C GLU A 152 -6.64 -8.94 7.08
N TRP A 153 -5.73 -8.63 6.14
CA TRP A 153 -6.04 -7.98 4.87
C TRP A 153 -6.45 -8.94 3.76
N GLY A 154 -6.28 -10.25 3.94
CA GLY A 154 -6.55 -11.27 2.91
C GLY A 154 -7.92 -11.15 2.22
N PRO A 155 -9.03 -10.91 2.94
CA PRO A 155 -10.34 -10.72 2.32
C PRO A 155 -10.52 -9.40 1.54
N LEU A 156 -9.61 -8.44 1.69
CA LEU A 156 -9.68 -7.11 1.06
C LEU A 156 -8.79 -6.99 -0.17
N SER A 157 -7.64 -7.67 -0.17
CA SER A 157 -6.71 -7.61 -1.29
C SER A 157 -7.31 -8.29 -2.51
N ARG A 158 -7.19 -7.64 -3.68
CA ARG A 158 -7.58 -8.21 -4.97
C ARG A 158 -6.43 -8.89 -5.71
N ILE A 159 -5.20 -8.55 -5.37
CA ILE A 159 -3.98 -9.09 -5.99
C ILE A 159 -3.43 -10.26 -5.18
N LEU A 160 -3.45 -10.15 -3.85
CA LEU A 160 -2.85 -11.12 -2.94
C LEU A 160 -3.81 -12.20 -2.46
N MET A 161 -5.00 -12.32 -3.08
CA MET A 161 -5.98 -13.33 -2.70
C MET A 161 -5.31 -14.71 -2.72
N VAL A 162 -5.20 -15.32 -1.54
CA VAL A 162 -4.81 -16.71 -1.38
C VAL A 162 -5.72 -17.51 -2.30
N GLN A 163 -5.14 -18.31 -3.21
CA GLN A 163 -5.88 -19.39 -3.86
C GLN A 163 -6.38 -20.31 -2.74
N ILE A 164 -7.58 -20.03 -2.21
CA ILE A 164 -8.36 -21.05 -1.54
C ILE A 164 -8.55 -22.10 -2.65
N PRO A 165 -8.05 -23.34 -2.49
CA PRO A 165 -8.26 -24.35 -3.51
C PRO A 165 -9.77 -24.39 -3.75
N PHE A 166 -10.17 -24.15 -5.00
CA PHE A 166 -11.53 -24.39 -5.46
C PHE A 166 -11.90 -25.77 -4.92
N CYS A 167 -12.85 -25.82 -3.99
CA CYS A 167 -13.46 -27.08 -3.60
C CYS A 167 -14.19 -27.58 -4.85
N SER A 168 -13.50 -28.42 -5.61
CA SER A 168 -14.05 -29.08 -6.78
C SER A 168 -15.21 -29.97 -6.33
N THR A 169 -16.26 -29.94 -7.15
CA THR A 169 -17.42 -30.84 -7.20
C THR A 169 -18.48 -30.68 -6.10
N PHE A 170 -19.43 -29.77 -6.38
CA PHE A 170 -20.84 -30.12 -6.29
C PHE A 170 -21.14 -31.05 -7.48
N ASP A 171 -21.21 -32.36 -7.24
CA ASP A 171 -21.92 -33.27 -8.14
C ASP A 171 -23.26 -33.63 -7.50
N ARG A 172 -24.31 -33.50 -8.31
CA ARG A 172 -25.69 -33.92 -8.02
C ARG A 172 -25.84 -35.42 -8.11
#